data_AF-A0A933CL72-F1
#
_entry.id   AF-A0A933CL72-F1
#
_cell.length_a   1.000
_cell.length_b   1.000
_cell.length_c   1.000
_cell.angle_alpha   90.00
_cell.angle_beta   90.00
_cell.angle_gamma   90.00
#
_symmetry.space_group_name_H-M   'P 1'
#
loop_
_entity.id
_entity.type
_entity.pdbx_description
1 polymer ?
#
loop_
_entity_poly.entity_id
_entity_poly.type
_entity_poly.pdbx_seq_one_letter_code
_entity_poly.pdbx_strand_id
1 'polypeptide(L)'
;MLKGQEIVKNRAEIIKDLNRAAAAELQAAYRYLYLSKYATGMHGREVAEKFAAMASGEWGHVSTFLERIVQLGGRPFEKLADADKLSFTKYLLPPKDAADWKRMLKDSLEGERAAIEFYH
;
A
#
# COMPACT_ATOMS: atom_id res chain seq x y z
N MET A 1 4.24 -27.60 13.05
CA MET A 1 4.38 -26.15 12.78
C MET A 1 5.35 -25.97 11.63
N LEU A 2 5.27 -24.88 10.87
CA LEU A 2 6.26 -24.60 9.82
C LEU A 2 7.57 -24.18 10.49
N LYS A 3 8.73 -24.63 9.99
CA LYS A 3 10.06 -24.28 10.56
C LYS A 3 10.25 -22.77 10.77
N GLY A 4 9.72 -21.95 9.86
CA GLY A 4 9.77 -20.48 9.99
C GLY A 4 9.07 -19.95 11.25
N GLN A 5 8.00 -20.61 11.72
CA GLN A 5 7.29 -20.20 12.93
C GLN A 5 8.08 -20.47 14.21
N GLU A 6 8.98 -21.45 14.17
CA GLU A 6 9.85 -21.83 15.30
C GLU A 6 11.09 -20.94 15.39
N ILE A 7 11.59 -20.45 14.25
CA ILE A 7 12.80 -19.62 14.15
C ILE A 7 12.50 -18.14 14.46
N VAL A 8 11.37 -17.63 13.97
CA VAL A 8 11.01 -16.21 14.09
C VAL A 8 10.56 -15.89 15.52
N LYS A 9 11.41 -15.16 16.25
CA LYS A 9 11.09 -14.57 17.56
C LYS A 9 10.14 -13.37 17.38
N ASN A 10 9.38 -13.02 18.41
CA ASN A 10 8.44 -11.88 18.41
C ASN A 10 7.39 -11.91 17.29
N ARG A 11 6.95 -13.11 16.93
CA ARG A 11 6.03 -13.35 15.81
C ARG A 11 4.73 -12.54 15.88
N ALA A 12 4.21 -12.30 17.08
CA ALA A 12 3.00 -11.50 17.28
C ALA A 12 3.18 -10.04 16.83
N GLU A 13 4.29 -9.40 17.19
CA GLU A 13 4.58 -8.02 16.75
C GLU A 13 4.87 -7.97 15.25
N ILE A 14 5.61 -8.94 14.72
CA ILE A 14 5.85 -9.02 13.27
C ILE A 14 4.54 -9.17 12.49
N ILE A 15 3.63 -10.05 12.94
CA ILE A 15 2.30 -10.20 12.32
C ILE A 15 1.51 -8.90 12.38
N LYS A 16 1.61 -8.15 13.49
CA LYS A 16 0.95 -6.84 13.63
C LYS A 16 1.52 -5.84 12.64
N ASP A 17 2.85 -5.72 12.52
CA ASP A 17 3.47 -4.79 11.58
C ASP A 17 3.22 -5.19 10.11
N LEU A 18 3.21 -6.48 9.79
CA LEU A 18 2.81 -6.97 8.47
C LEU A 18 1.36 -6.61 8.13
N ASN A 19 0.45 -6.61 9.10
CA ASN A 19 -0.93 -6.16 8.88
C ASN A 19 -1.01 -4.64 8.64
N ARG A 20 -0.19 -3.85 9.35
CA ARG A 20 -0.08 -2.41 9.12
C ARG A 20 0.48 -2.12 7.72
N ALA A 21 1.49 -2.87 7.30
CA ALA A 21 2.06 -2.80 5.96
C ALA A 21 1.03 -3.16 4.89
N ALA A 22 0.39 -4.33 5.01
CA ALA A 22 -0.63 -4.78 4.06
C ALA A 22 -1.79 -3.77 3.93
N ALA A 23 -2.20 -3.11 5.02
CA ALA A 23 -3.22 -2.08 4.99
C ALA A 23 -2.77 -0.82 4.24
N ALA A 24 -1.53 -0.37 4.45
CA ALA A 24 -0.95 0.76 3.75
C ALA A 24 -0.78 0.49 2.24
N GLU A 25 -0.26 -0.69 1.88
CA GLU A 25 -0.09 -1.04 0.46
C GLU A 25 -1.43 -1.26 -0.24
N LEU A 26 -2.46 -1.77 0.46
CA LEU A 26 -3.80 -1.85 -0.10
C LEU A 26 -4.35 -0.46 -0.43
N GLN A 27 -4.14 0.50 0.46
CA GLN A 27 -4.52 1.90 0.26
C GLN A 27 -3.77 2.50 -0.94
N ALA A 28 -2.45 2.29 -1.03
CA ALA A 28 -1.63 2.74 -2.15
C ALA A 28 -2.06 2.11 -3.48
N ALA A 29 -2.26 0.78 -3.50
CA ALA A 29 -2.71 0.02 -4.66
C ALA A 29 -4.02 0.57 -5.23
N TYR A 30 -5.02 0.78 -4.37
CA TYR A 30 -6.30 1.35 -4.78
C TYR A 30 -6.15 2.80 -5.27
N ARG A 31 -5.40 3.63 -4.54
CA ARG A 31 -5.20 5.03 -4.90
C ARG A 31 -4.50 5.17 -6.25
N TYR A 32 -3.44 4.41 -6.50
CA TYR A 32 -2.72 4.43 -7.77
C TYR A 32 -3.57 3.88 -8.91
N LEU A 33 -4.39 2.85 -8.66
CA LEU A 33 -5.36 2.40 -9.65
C LEU A 33 -6.35 3.52 -10.00
N TYR A 34 -6.88 4.23 -9.00
CA TYR A 34 -7.76 5.38 -9.22
C TYR A 34 -7.07 6.46 -10.06
N LEU A 35 -5.86 6.89 -9.67
CA LEU A 35 -5.11 7.93 -10.37
C LEU A 35 -4.77 7.53 -11.80
N SER A 36 -4.52 6.24 -12.07
CA SER A 36 -4.30 5.71 -13.41
C SER A 36 -5.49 5.87 -14.37
N LYS A 37 -6.70 6.04 -13.82
CA LYS A 37 -7.94 6.25 -14.60
C LYS A 37 -8.42 7.69 -14.57
N TYR A 38 -8.00 8.44 -13.55
CA TYR A 38 -8.45 9.80 -13.31
C TYR A 38 -7.53 10.88 -13.91
N ALA A 39 -6.24 10.62 -14.06
CA ALA A 39 -5.30 11.60 -14.58
C ALA A 39 -5.62 12.01 -16.03
N THR A 40 -5.67 13.32 -16.27
CA THR A 40 -5.93 13.92 -17.59
C THR A 40 -4.98 15.11 -17.84
N GLY A 41 -5.19 15.84 -18.94
CA GLY A 41 -4.37 17.00 -19.31
C GLY A 41 -3.08 16.62 -20.05
N MET A 42 -2.20 17.61 -20.24
CA MET A 42 -1.01 17.51 -21.09
C MET A 42 -0.08 16.33 -20.73
N HIS A 43 0.06 16.03 -19.45
CA HIS A 43 0.90 14.93 -18.93
C HIS A 43 0.06 13.74 -18.42
N GLY A 44 -1.25 13.75 -18.66
CA GLY A 44 -2.19 12.80 -18.08
C GLY A 44 -1.88 11.36 -18.48
N ARG A 45 -1.49 11.13 -19.75
CA ARG A 45 -1.20 9.79 -20.26
C ARG A 45 0.02 9.17 -19.58
N GLU A 46 1.13 9.89 -19.52
CA GLU A 46 2.37 9.41 -18.91
C GLU A 46 2.18 9.15 -17.40
N VAL A 47 1.46 10.05 -16.73
CA VAL A 47 1.13 9.93 -15.31
C VAL A 47 0.21 8.74 -15.06
N ALA A 48 -0.80 8.54 -15.92
CA ALA A 48 -1.71 7.40 -15.84
C ALA A 48 -0.98 6.05 -16.02
N GLU A 49 -0.09 5.95 -17.02
CA GLU A 49 0.74 4.76 -17.27
C GLU A 49 1.63 4.45 -16.05
N LYS A 50 2.28 5.47 -15.47
CA LYS A 50 3.10 5.31 -14.26
C LYS A 50 2.27 4.79 -13.08
N PHE A 51 1.11 5.39 -12.81
CA PHE A 51 0.26 4.95 -11.70
C PHE A 51 -0.35 3.56 -11.93
N ALA A 52 -0.63 3.16 -13.17
CA ALA A 52 -1.07 1.80 -13.47
C ALA A 52 0.01 0.77 -13.10
N ALA A 53 1.27 1.05 -13.43
CA ALA A 53 2.39 0.19 -13.06
C ALA A 53 2.59 0.13 -11.53
N MET A 54 2.52 1.27 -10.85
CA MET A 54 2.62 1.33 -9.39
C MET A 54 1.50 0.55 -8.72
N ALA A 55 0.24 0.73 -9.15
CA ALA A 55 -0.89 -0.03 -8.63
C ALA A 55 -0.68 -1.54 -8.72
N SER A 56 -0.16 -2.02 -9.85
CA SER A 56 0.18 -3.45 -10.02
C SER A 56 1.28 -3.91 -9.07
N GLY A 57 2.30 -3.06 -8.82
CA GLY A 57 3.36 -3.34 -7.86
C GLY A 57 2.81 -3.46 -6.43
N GLU A 58 1.99 -2.51 -6.00
CA GLU A 58 1.43 -2.51 -4.65
C GLU A 58 0.48 -3.69 -4.40
N TRP A 59 -0.29 -4.12 -5.40
CA TRP A 59 -1.05 -5.38 -5.27
C TRP A 59 -0.14 -6.59 -5.06
N GLY A 60 1.04 -6.60 -5.66
CA GLY A 60 2.07 -7.60 -5.40
C GLY A 60 2.59 -7.54 -3.95
N HIS A 61 2.81 -6.34 -3.41
CA HIS A 61 3.21 -6.16 -2.01
C HIS A 61 2.11 -6.64 -1.05
N VAL A 62 0.85 -6.26 -1.29
CA VAL A 62 -0.31 -6.76 -0.53
C VAL A 62 -0.31 -8.28 -0.50
N SER A 63 -0.25 -8.93 -1.67
CA SER A 63 -0.21 -10.40 -1.78
C SER A 63 0.92 -11.00 -0.93
N THR A 64 2.12 -10.44 -1.04
CA THR A 64 3.31 -10.88 -0.31
C THR A 64 3.13 -10.76 1.21
N PHE A 65 2.59 -9.66 1.70
CA PHE A 65 2.38 -9.46 3.14
C PHE A 65 1.28 -10.38 3.69
N LEU A 66 0.15 -10.52 2.98
CA LEU A 66 -0.92 -11.43 3.39
C LEU A 66 -0.42 -12.88 3.45
N GLU A 67 0.36 -13.32 2.45
CA GLU A 67 0.98 -14.64 2.44
C GLU A 67 1.92 -14.82 3.63
N ARG A 68 2.78 -13.83 3.90
CA ARG A 68 3.73 -13.89 5.01
C ARG A 68 3.04 -13.99 6.36
N ILE A 69 1.95 -13.25 6.57
CA ILE A 69 1.13 -13.33 7.79
C ILE A 69 0.64 -14.77 8.01
N VAL A 70 0.09 -15.40 6.97
CA VAL A 70 -0.41 -16.79 7.04
C VAL A 70 0.72 -17.78 7.29
N GLN A 71 1.87 -17.63 6.63
CA GLN A 71 3.05 -18.48 6.86
C GLN A 71 3.55 -18.39 8.31
N LEU A 72 3.43 -17.22 8.95
CA LEU A 72 3.74 -17.01 10.37
C LEU A 72 2.62 -17.46 11.32
N GLY A 73 1.53 -18.03 10.80
CA GLY A 73 0.39 -18.52 11.59
C GLY A 73 -0.49 -17.38 12.13
N GLY A 74 -0.39 -16.18 11.56
CA GLY A 74 -1.29 -15.07 11.84
C GLY A 74 -2.50 -15.06 10.92
N ARG A 75 -3.45 -14.16 11.24
CA ARG A 75 -4.61 -13.87 10.39
C ARG A 75 -4.43 -12.47 9.77
N PRO A 76 -4.53 -12.32 8.45
CA PRO A 76 -4.56 -11.00 7.85
C PRO A 76 -5.84 -10.24 8.22
N PHE A 77 -5.79 -8.91 8.20
CA PHE A 77 -6.96 -8.07 8.46
C PHE A 77 -8.09 -8.42 7.49
N GLU A 78 -9.31 -8.50 8.02
CA GLU A 78 -10.43 -9.12 7.29
C GLU A 78 -11.29 -8.10 6.55
N LYS A 79 -11.38 -6.89 7.10
CA LYS A 79 -12.28 -5.84 6.59
C LYS A 79 -11.45 -4.73 5.98
N LEU A 80 -11.72 -4.43 4.72
CA LEU A 80 -11.11 -3.28 4.03
C LEU A 80 -11.36 -1.97 4.79
N ALA A 81 -12.51 -1.84 5.46
CA ALA A 81 -12.85 -0.67 6.27
C ALA A 81 -11.93 -0.44 7.49
N ASP A 82 -11.17 -1.45 7.91
CA ASP A 82 -10.20 -1.31 9.00
C ASP A 82 -8.81 -0.90 8.50
N ALA A 83 -8.58 -0.86 7.18
CA ALA A 83 -7.28 -0.49 6.61
C ALA A 83 -6.82 0.90 7.08
N ASP A 84 -7.73 1.88 7.20
CA ASP A 84 -7.37 3.23 7.68
C ASP A 84 -6.92 3.27 9.14
N LYS A 85 -7.44 2.37 9.98
CA LYS A 85 -7.02 2.26 11.38
C LYS A 85 -5.71 1.52 11.55
N LEU A 86 -5.40 0.60 10.63
CA LEU A 86 -4.23 -0.27 10.69
C LEU A 86 -3.03 0.34 9.97
N SER A 87 -3.26 1.05 8.87
CA SER A 87 -2.21 1.62 8.04
C SER A 87 -1.27 2.49 8.86
N PHE A 88 0.02 2.41 8.54
CA PHE A 88 1.01 3.31 9.13
C PHE A 88 0.96 4.72 8.54
N THR A 89 0.17 4.92 7.47
CA THR A 89 -0.02 6.22 6.82
C THR A 89 -1.50 6.50 6.58
N LYS A 90 -1.84 7.78 6.38
CA LYS A 90 -3.23 8.18 6.11
C LYS A 90 -3.55 8.02 4.63
N TYR A 91 -4.77 7.56 4.33
CA TYR A 91 -5.26 7.59 2.96
C TYR A 91 -5.44 9.04 2.48
N LEU A 92 -4.77 9.39 1.39
CA LEU A 92 -4.92 10.69 0.74
C LEU A 92 -5.92 10.61 -0.40
N LEU A 93 -6.97 11.42 -0.32
CA LEU A 93 -7.91 11.57 -1.43
C LEU A 93 -7.20 12.11 -2.69
N PRO A 94 -7.61 11.68 -3.90
CA PRO A 94 -7.10 12.24 -5.14
C PRO A 94 -7.45 13.74 -5.24
N PRO A 95 -6.64 14.56 -5.95
CA PRO A 95 -6.99 15.96 -6.18
C PRO A 95 -8.32 16.07 -6.94
N LYS A 96 -9.09 17.13 -6.67
CA LYS A 96 -10.36 17.40 -7.37
C LYS A 96 -10.19 17.75 -8.84
N ASP A 97 -9.03 18.30 -9.20
CA ASP A 97 -8.66 18.58 -10.58
C ASP A 97 -7.88 17.39 -11.16
N ALA A 98 -8.48 16.74 -12.16
CA ALA A 98 -7.90 15.62 -12.88
C ALA A 98 -6.62 15.98 -13.65
N ALA A 99 -6.36 17.27 -13.92
CA ALA A 99 -5.15 17.74 -14.59
C ALA A 99 -4.02 18.13 -13.62
N ASP A 100 -4.24 18.12 -12.29
CA ASP A 100 -3.23 18.44 -11.29
C ASP A 100 -2.29 17.25 -11.00
N TRP A 101 -1.55 16.85 -12.03
CA TRP A 101 -0.56 15.78 -11.94
C TRP A 101 0.55 16.08 -10.93
N LYS A 102 0.87 17.37 -10.70
CA LYS A 102 1.89 17.77 -9.73
C LYS A 102 1.47 17.39 -8.32
N ARG A 103 0.21 17.66 -7.96
CA ARG A 103 -0.33 17.23 -6.67
C ARG A 103 -0.37 15.72 -6.54
N MET A 104 -0.81 15.02 -7.59
CA MET A 104 -0.81 13.54 -7.60
C MET A 104 0.57 12.98 -7.28
N LEU A 105 1.62 13.43 -7.98
CA LEU A 105 2.99 12.96 -7.76
C LEU A 105 3.53 13.35 -6.38
N LYS A 106 3.27 14.58 -5.93
CA LYS A 106 3.73 15.05 -4.62
C LYS A 106 3.14 14.20 -3.49
N ASP A 107 1.83 13.99 -3.49
CA ASP A 107 1.15 13.18 -2.48
C ASP A 107 1.63 11.73 -2.50
N SER A 108 1.86 11.17 -3.69
CA SER A 108 2.40 9.81 -3.81
C SER A 108 3.82 9.71 -3.23
N LEU A 109 4.70 10.68 -3.52
CA LEU A 109 6.04 10.72 -2.94
C LEU A 109 6.03 10.86 -1.41
N GLU A 110 5.04 11.56 -0.83
CA GLU A 110 4.85 11.59 0.62
C GLU A 110 4.48 10.20 1.17
N GLY A 111 3.62 9.46 0.46
CA GLY A 111 3.32 8.05 0.78
C GLY A 111 4.56 7.15 0.72
N GLU A 112 5.36 7.25 -0.35
CA GLU A 112 6.60 6.47 -0.50
C GLU A 112 7.60 6.76 0.62
N ARG A 113 7.71 8.02 1.07
CA ARG A 113 8.56 8.38 2.21
C ARG A 113 8.08 7.75 3.51
N ALA A 114 6.77 7.74 3.76
CA ALA A 114 6.20 7.08 4.92
C ALA A 114 6.46 5.56 4.90
N ALA A 115 6.43 4.94 3.72
CA ALA A 115 6.80 3.53 3.55
C ALA A 115 8.29 3.31 3.87
N ILE A 116 9.18 4.15 3.35
CA ILE A 116 10.62 4.09 3.67
C ILE A 116 10.85 4.20 5.18
N GLU A 117 10.21 5.16 5.86
CA GLU A 117 10.34 5.35 7.30
C GLU A 117 9.78 4.17 8.10
N PHE A 118 8.72 3.53 7.62
CA PHE A 118 8.11 2.38 8.29
C PHE A 118 8.94 1.10 8.16
N TYR A 119 9.59 0.88 7.01
CA TYR A 119 10.36 -0.34 6.74
C TYR A 119 11.81 -0.30 7.23
N HIS A 120 12.31 0.87 7.63
CA HIS A 120 13.68 1.07 8.12
C HIS A 120 13.85 0.76 9.60
#